data_AF-A0A1G1W3C3-F1
#
_entry.id   AF-A0A1G1W3C3-F1
#
_cell.length_a   1.000
_cell.length_b   1.000
_cell.length_c   1.000
_cell.angle_alpha   90.00
_cell.angle_beta   90.00
_cell.angle_gamma   90.00
#
_symmetry.space_group_name_H-M   'P 1'
#
loop_
_entity.id
_entity.type
_entity.pdbx_description
1 polymer ?
#
loop_
_entity_poly.entity_id
_entity_poly.type
_entity_poly.pdbx_seq_one_letter_code
_entity_poly.pdbx_strand_id
1 'polypeptide(L)'
;MIFNKDLFPPDNPSVIYAPAASKIFPQYATYEAAFDSTNRMVVGFNPYGGGNPSPDGKSPGRFPAVFNDPLSASTTPDAFLKDYHSMQSSVAFDDDDNLYVGDNNRTRVLIYKKPFGTGGPPPKPGDLNGDDQVDIFDLSILLSSWGASGGVADINNDGTVNIFDLSILLSNWGT
;
A
#
# COMPACT_ATOMS: atom_id res chain seq x y z
N MET A 1 9.96 -9.68 -0.83
CA MET A 1 10.87 -8.89 -1.71
C MET A 1 10.57 -9.27 -3.14
N ILE A 2 9.93 -8.40 -3.91
CA ILE A 2 9.68 -8.62 -5.34
C ILE A 2 10.70 -7.76 -6.09
N PHE A 3 11.56 -8.39 -6.89
CA PHE A 3 12.53 -7.70 -7.73
C PHE A 3 11.99 -7.65 -9.16
N ASN A 4 11.98 -6.45 -9.78
CA ASN A 4 11.72 -6.34 -11.20
C ASN A 4 12.97 -6.83 -11.96
N LYS A 5 12.82 -7.89 -12.76
CA LYS A 5 13.91 -8.50 -13.54
C LYS A 5 14.58 -7.52 -14.50
N ASP A 6 13.84 -6.50 -14.95
CA ASP A 6 14.30 -5.51 -15.92
C ASP A 6 15.20 -4.44 -15.28
N LEU A 7 15.29 -4.43 -13.94
CA LEU A 7 16.24 -3.61 -13.18
C LEU A 7 17.61 -4.29 -13.01
N PHE A 8 17.80 -5.52 -13.49
CA PHE A 8 19.13 -6.16 -13.50
C PHE A 8 19.83 -5.89 -14.83
N PRO A 9 21.15 -5.62 -14.82
CA PRO A 9 21.89 -5.54 -16.06
C PRO A 9 21.92 -6.90 -16.76
N PRO A 10 21.99 -6.92 -18.11
CA PRO A 10 22.09 -8.16 -18.86
C PRO A 10 23.42 -8.90 -18.62
N ASP A 11 24.44 -8.20 -18.12
CA ASP A 11 25.81 -8.70 -17.99
C ASP A 11 26.43 -8.37 -16.61
N ASN A 12 27.46 -9.14 -16.23
CA ASN A 12 28.11 -9.12 -14.92
C ASN A 12 29.12 -7.98 -14.58
N PRO A 13 29.48 -6.99 -15.43
CA PRO A 13 30.45 -5.95 -15.06
C PRO A 13 29.82 -4.67 -14.48
N SER A 14 28.49 -4.53 -14.48
CA SER A 14 27.80 -3.32 -14.00
C SER A 14 27.26 -3.50 -12.58
N VAL A 15 27.82 -2.73 -11.64
CA VAL A 15 27.25 -2.55 -10.30
C VAL A 15 26.18 -1.47 -10.36
N ILE A 16 24.93 -1.83 -10.13
CA ILE A 16 23.86 -0.86 -9.89
C ILE A 16 23.99 -0.39 -8.45
N TYR A 17 24.39 0.86 -8.24
CA TYR A 17 24.15 1.56 -6.98
C TYR A 17 22.66 1.86 -6.91
N ALA A 18 21.86 0.90 -6.47
CA ALA A 18 20.41 1.05 -6.41
C ALA A 18 20.06 2.20 -5.44
N PRO A 19 19.22 3.18 -5.84
CA PRO A 19 18.60 4.07 -4.87
C PRO A 19 17.77 3.19 -3.92
N ALA A 20 18.19 3.12 -2.66
CA ALA A 20 17.57 2.43 -1.52
C ALA A 20 16.74 1.17 -1.86
N ALA A 21 17.41 0.06 -2.20
CA ALA A 21 16.78 -1.28 -2.27
C ALA A 21 16.33 -1.82 -0.89
N SER A 22 16.26 -0.96 0.12
CA SER A 22 15.91 -1.27 1.50
C SER A 22 15.13 -0.11 2.10
N LYS A 23 13.91 -0.37 2.58
CA LYS A 23 13.23 0.54 3.50
C LYS A 23 13.80 0.32 4.90
N ILE A 24 14.51 1.31 5.41
CA ILE A 24 15.08 1.28 6.76
C ILE A 24 14.09 1.97 7.69
N PHE A 25 13.77 1.32 8.81
CA PHE A 25 13.00 1.90 9.90
C PHE A 25 13.94 2.18 11.09
N PRO A 26 14.66 3.33 11.13
CA PRO A 26 15.78 3.52 12.04
C PRO A 26 15.38 3.50 13.52
N GLN A 27 14.11 3.82 13.79
CA GLN A 27 13.58 3.99 15.14
C GLN A 27 12.56 2.93 15.51
N TYR A 28 12.23 1.97 14.63
CA TYR A 28 11.18 0.98 14.90
C TYR A 28 11.79 -0.41 14.96
N ALA A 29 11.25 -1.23 15.85
CA ALA A 29 11.58 -2.64 15.92
C ALA A 29 10.52 -3.43 15.15
N THR A 30 10.60 -3.43 13.82
CA THR A 30 9.67 -4.18 12.97
C THR A 30 9.99 -5.67 12.95
N TYR A 31 8.96 -6.47 12.71
CA TYR A 31 9.08 -7.88 12.35
C TYR A 31 8.96 -8.09 10.84
N GLU A 32 8.79 -9.34 10.42
CA GLU A 32 8.49 -9.69 9.04
C GLU A 32 7.29 -8.90 8.52
N ALA A 33 7.40 -8.41 7.29
CA ALA A 33 6.33 -7.69 6.61
C ALA A 33 5.66 -8.60 5.58
N ALA A 34 4.39 -8.35 5.31
CA ALA A 34 3.62 -9.00 4.26
C ALA A 34 3.04 -7.96 3.31
N PHE A 35 2.76 -8.39 2.09
CA PHE A 35 2.25 -7.54 1.02
C PHE A 35 0.97 -8.16 0.48
N ASP A 36 -0.06 -7.35 0.30
CA ASP A 36 -1.28 -7.77 -0.39
C ASP A 36 -1.11 -7.67 -1.92
N SER A 37 -2.15 -8.05 -2.67
CA SER A 37 -2.17 -8.03 -4.13
C SER A 37 -1.91 -6.65 -4.75
N THR A 38 -2.10 -5.56 -3.99
CA THR A 38 -1.90 -4.16 -4.39
C THR A 38 -0.53 -3.62 -3.98
N ASN A 39 0.39 -4.49 -3.56
CA ASN A 39 1.70 -4.14 -3.00
C ASN A 39 1.66 -3.28 -1.72
N ARG A 40 0.52 -3.22 -1.03
CA ARG A 40 0.46 -2.57 0.28
C ARG A 40 1.18 -3.42 1.30
N MET A 41 2.05 -2.80 2.07
CA MET A 41 2.82 -3.47 3.10
C MET A 41 2.14 -3.38 4.46
N VAL A 42 1.99 -4.52 5.13
CA VAL A 42 1.63 -4.60 6.55
C VAL A 42 2.82 -5.12 7.33
N VAL A 43 3.09 -4.51 8.48
CA VAL A 43 4.21 -4.91 9.34
C VAL A 43 3.81 -4.88 10.82
N GLY A 44 4.26 -5.91 11.54
CA GLY A 44 4.15 -6.00 12.99
C GLY A 44 5.36 -5.39 13.70
N PHE A 45 5.28 -5.23 15.02
CA PHE A 45 6.36 -4.66 15.83
C PHE A 45 6.70 -5.54 17.03
N ASN A 46 7.96 -5.46 17.46
CA ASN A 46 8.33 -5.82 18.81
C ASN A 46 7.94 -4.67 19.74
N PRO A 47 6.91 -4.82 20.58
CA PRO A 47 6.39 -3.72 21.40
C PRO A 47 7.33 -3.33 22.56
N TYR A 48 8.41 -4.08 22.77
CA TYR A 48 9.48 -3.75 23.70
C TYR A 48 10.62 -2.95 23.03
N GLY A 49 10.58 -2.80 21.71
CA GLY A 49 11.46 -1.92 20.96
C GLY A 49 11.10 -0.45 21.17
N GLY A 50 12.12 0.41 21.22
CA GLY A 50 11.92 1.86 21.30
C GLY A 50 11.31 2.41 20.01
N GLY A 51 10.66 3.57 20.11
CA GLY A 51 10.27 4.42 18.98
C GLY A 51 9.09 3.95 18.13
N ASN A 52 8.55 2.74 18.35
CA ASN A 52 7.43 2.23 17.56
C ASN A 52 6.22 3.18 17.57
N PRO A 53 5.51 3.31 16.44
CA PRO A 53 4.35 4.15 16.36
C PRO A 53 3.15 3.52 17.08
N SER A 54 2.15 4.36 17.41
CA SER A 54 0.86 3.91 17.93
C SER A 54 -0.26 4.87 17.52
N PRO A 55 -1.43 4.36 17.06
CA PRO A 55 -2.60 5.19 16.77
C PRO A 55 -3.19 5.86 18.02
N ASP A 56 -2.93 5.33 19.22
CA ASP A 56 -3.46 5.84 20.49
C ASP A 56 -2.44 6.66 21.30
N GLY A 57 -1.20 6.79 20.81
CA GLY A 57 -0.08 7.45 21.51
C GLY A 57 0.35 6.81 22.84
N LYS A 58 -0.24 5.66 23.25
CA LYS A 58 -0.06 5.04 24.56
C LYS A 58 0.44 3.60 24.48
N SER A 59 0.23 2.95 23.34
CA SER A 59 0.46 1.51 23.15
C SER A 59 1.44 1.26 21.98
N PRO A 60 2.69 1.76 22.05
CA PRO A 60 3.67 1.67 20.97
C PRO A 60 3.89 0.22 20.52
N GLY A 61 3.80 -0.01 19.21
CA GLY A 61 3.99 -1.32 18.59
C GLY A 61 2.89 -2.35 18.87
N ARG A 62 1.76 -1.97 19.49
CA ARG A 62 0.64 -2.90 19.77
C ARG A 62 -0.36 -3.05 18.63
N PHE A 63 -0.14 -2.33 17.52
CA PHE A 63 -1.01 -2.32 16.36
C PHE A 63 -0.18 -2.52 15.09
N PRO A 64 -0.56 -3.47 14.21
CA PRO A 64 0.07 -3.60 12.89
C PRO A 64 -0.02 -2.29 12.12
N ALA A 65 1.10 -1.86 11.54
CA ALA A 65 1.18 -0.69 10.68
C ALA A 65 0.95 -1.06 9.22
N VAL A 66 0.34 -0.13 8.49
CA VAL A 66 0.03 -0.25 7.06
C VAL A 66 0.77 0.85 6.31
N PHE A 67 1.42 0.49 5.20
CA PHE A 67 2.08 1.39 4.28
C PHE A 67 1.55 1.12 2.87
N ASN A 68 0.89 2.12 2.28
CA ASN A 68 0.36 2.05 0.92
C ASN A 68 1.48 2.22 -0.12
N ASP A 69 2.49 3.03 0.19
CA ASP A 69 3.71 3.15 -0.61
C ASP A 69 4.92 2.66 0.20
N PRO A 70 5.27 1.37 0.11
CA PRO A 70 6.45 0.82 0.78
C PRO A 70 7.77 1.25 0.12
N LEU A 71 7.76 1.87 -1.06
CA LEU A 71 8.96 2.35 -1.74
C LEU A 71 9.32 3.80 -1.36
N SER A 72 8.34 4.56 -0.85
CA SER A 72 8.56 5.88 -0.27
C SER A 72 9.58 5.87 0.88
N ALA A 73 10.37 6.94 0.94
CA ALA A 73 11.30 7.22 2.04
C ALA A 73 10.61 7.48 3.39
N SER A 74 9.30 7.75 3.41
CA SER A 74 8.53 7.96 4.64
C SER A 74 8.49 6.68 5.48
N THR A 75 8.86 6.79 6.76
CA THR A 75 8.67 5.71 7.74
C THR A 75 7.36 5.83 8.49
N THR A 76 6.57 6.88 8.29
CA THR A 76 5.28 7.04 8.98
C THR A 76 4.23 6.11 8.36
N PRO A 77 3.53 5.28 9.16
CA PRO A 77 2.44 4.45 8.65
C PRO A 77 1.26 5.29 8.13
N ASP A 78 0.66 4.83 7.03
CA ASP A 78 -0.57 5.42 6.47
C ASP A 78 -1.80 5.05 7.31
N ALA A 79 -1.80 3.86 7.89
CA ALA A 79 -2.88 3.38 8.77
C ALA A 79 -2.40 2.34 9.78
N PHE A 80 -3.31 1.95 10.68
CA PHE A 80 -3.12 0.86 11.64
C PHE A 80 -4.34 -0.05 11.67
N LEU A 81 -4.10 -1.35 11.86
CA LEU A 81 -5.16 -2.28 12.27
C LEU A 81 -5.41 -2.10 13.76
N LYS A 82 -6.62 -1.69 14.14
CA LYS A 82 -6.94 -1.18 15.49
C LYS A 82 -7.27 -2.27 16.53
N ASP A 83 -7.05 -3.53 16.23
CA ASP A 83 -7.07 -4.56 17.26
C ASP A 83 -5.78 -4.57 18.05
N TYR A 84 -5.92 -4.72 19.36
CA TYR A 84 -4.76 -4.77 20.25
C TYR A 84 -4.07 -6.14 20.18
N HIS A 85 -2.78 -6.12 19.89
CA HIS A 85 -1.91 -7.29 19.91
C HIS A 85 -0.89 -7.23 21.05
N SER A 86 -0.48 -8.41 21.50
CA SER A 86 0.57 -8.53 22.50
C SER A 86 1.98 -8.57 21.90
N MET A 87 2.18 -9.18 20.72
CA MET A 87 3.46 -9.19 19.99
C MET A 87 3.28 -9.79 18.59
N GLN A 88 3.21 -8.94 17.57
CA GLN A 88 2.90 -9.30 16.18
C GLN A 88 4.17 -9.73 15.46
N SER A 89 4.58 -10.99 15.63
CA SER A 89 5.86 -11.44 15.09
C SER A 89 5.82 -11.89 13.63
N SER A 90 4.63 -12.19 13.14
CA SER A 90 4.41 -12.69 11.79
C SER A 90 3.14 -12.09 11.22
N VAL A 91 3.20 -11.72 9.95
CA VAL A 91 2.05 -11.31 9.14
C VAL A 91 2.13 -12.03 7.81
N ALA A 92 0.99 -12.41 7.25
CA ALA A 92 0.90 -13.04 5.93
C ALA A 92 -0.45 -12.74 5.27
N PHE A 93 -0.44 -12.57 3.96
CA PHE A 93 -1.66 -12.55 3.15
C PHE A 93 -1.86 -13.91 2.47
N ASP A 94 -3.11 -14.29 2.24
CA ASP A 94 -3.46 -15.34 1.28
C ASP A 94 -3.84 -14.74 -0.09
N ASP A 95 -4.11 -15.60 -1.08
CA ASP A 95 -4.45 -15.20 -2.45
C ASP A 95 -5.76 -14.38 -2.54
N ASP A 96 -6.58 -14.37 -1.48
CA ASP A 96 -7.82 -13.59 -1.37
C ASP A 96 -7.64 -12.27 -0.62
N ASP A 97 -6.39 -11.86 -0.32
CA ASP A 97 -6.03 -10.71 0.51
C ASP A 97 -6.61 -10.76 1.93
N ASN A 98 -6.83 -11.96 2.48
CA ASN A 98 -7.06 -12.09 3.91
C ASN A 98 -5.72 -12.00 4.65
N LEU A 99 -5.67 -11.19 5.69
CA LEU A 99 -4.48 -11.01 6.50
C LEU A 99 -4.52 -11.92 7.74
N TYR A 100 -3.43 -12.61 8.00
CA TYR A 100 -3.19 -13.44 9.17
C TYR A 100 -2.07 -12.80 10.00
N VAL A 101 -2.35 -12.48 11.26
CA VAL A 101 -1.38 -11.86 12.17
C VAL A 101 -1.15 -12.76 13.38
N GLY A 102 0.08 -13.24 13.55
CA GLY A 102 0.48 -14.07 14.69
C GLY A 102 0.76 -13.22 15.93
N ASP A 103 0.09 -13.51 17.03
CA ASP A 103 0.18 -12.78 18.30
C ASP A 103 0.81 -13.67 19.40
N ASN A 104 2.15 -13.62 19.50
CA ASN A 104 2.95 -14.64 20.20
C ASN A 104 2.64 -14.77 21.69
N ASN A 105 2.50 -13.67 22.43
CA ASN A 105 2.30 -13.75 23.89
C ASN A 105 0.84 -14.07 24.28
N ARG A 106 -0.07 -14.16 23.30
CA ARG A 106 -1.47 -14.57 23.50
C ARG A 106 -1.81 -15.89 22.79
N THR A 107 -0.83 -16.54 22.16
CA THR A 107 -0.98 -17.84 21.46
C THR A 107 -2.20 -17.86 20.52
N ARG A 108 -2.33 -16.82 19.70
CA ARG A 108 -3.46 -16.69 18.77
C ARG A 108 -3.02 -16.14 17.42
N VAL A 109 -3.82 -16.42 16.41
CA VAL A 109 -3.74 -15.79 15.09
C VAL A 109 -5.01 -14.96 14.93
N LEU A 110 -4.86 -13.67 14.63
CA LEU A 110 -5.99 -12.84 14.22
C LEU A 110 -6.12 -12.93 12.71
N ILE A 111 -7.35 -13.19 12.26
CA ILE A 111 -7.68 -13.31 10.84
C ILE A 111 -8.54 -12.12 10.48
N TYR A 112 -8.05 -11.33 9.54
CA TYR A 112 -8.80 -10.24 8.94
C TYR A 112 -9.23 -10.67 7.56
N LYS A 113 -10.55 -10.82 7.37
CA LYS A 113 -11.09 -11.11 6.05
C LYS A 113 -11.17 -9.81 5.25
N LYS A 114 -10.33 -9.71 4.21
CA LYS A 114 -10.17 -8.51 3.37
C LYS A 114 -10.16 -7.23 4.23
N PRO A 115 -9.16 -7.02 5.11
CA PRO A 115 -9.13 -5.88 6.06
C PRO A 115 -9.25 -4.51 5.39
N PHE A 116 -8.97 -4.47 4.09
CA PHE A 116 -8.97 -3.29 3.26
C PHE A 116 -10.15 -3.23 2.28
N GLY A 117 -11.00 -4.27 2.26
CA GLY A 117 -12.10 -4.44 1.31
C GLY A 117 -11.63 -4.89 -0.06
N THR A 118 -12.50 -4.81 -1.08
CA THR A 118 -12.09 -4.78 -2.50
C THR A 118 -11.49 -3.43 -2.90
N GLY A 119 -11.38 -2.50 -1.96
CA GLY A 119 -10.63 -1.27 -2.12
C GLY A 119 -9.18 -1.57 -1.81
N GLY A 120 -8.36 -1.65 -2.85
CA GLY A 120 -6.93 -1.43 -2.73
C GLY A 120 -6.65 -0.05 -2.11
N PRO A 121 -5.49 0.58 -2.36
CA PRO A 121 -5.37 2.02 -2.16
C PRO A 121 -6.62 2.69 -2.76
N PRO A 122 -7.12 3.83 -2.23
CA PRO A 122 -8.11 4.58 -2.99
C PRO A 122 -7.61 4.65 -4.44
N PRO A 123 -8.44 4.30 -5.45
CA PRO A 123 -7.99 4.22 -6.83
C PRO A 123 -7.13 5.44 -7.11
N LYS A 124 -5.89 5.23 -7.60
CA LYS A 124 -5.00 6.35 -7.92
C LYS A 124 -5.84 7.33 -8.72
N PRO A 125 -5.88 8.64 -8.39
CA PRO A 125 -6.74 9.55 -9.12
C PRO A 125 -6.42 9.47 -10.63
N GLY A 126 -7.32 8.88 -11.42
CA GLY A 126 -7.06 8.56 -12.83
C GLY A 126 -6.95 7.08 -13.19
N ASP A 127 -6.83 6.15 -12.24
CA ASP A 127 -6.99 4.70 -12.45
C ASP A 127 -8.50 4.39 -12.46
N LEU A 128 -9.04 4.27 -13.66
CA LEU A 128 -10.46 4.13 -13.93
C LEU A 128 -10.88 2.68 -14.15
N ASN A 129 -9.92 1.77 -14.41
CA ASN A 129 -10.18 0.35 -14.62
C ASN A 129 -9.86 -0.52 -13.38
N GLY A 130 -9.19 0.04 -12.37
CA GLY A 130 -8.82 -0.61 -11.12
C GLY A 130 -7.64 -1.59 -11.24
N ASP A 131 -6.76 -1.41 -12.23
CA ASP A 131 -5.59 -2.27 -12.46
C ASP A 131 -4.30 -1.77 -11.78
N ASP A 132 -4.43 -0.74 -10.94
CA ASP A 132 -3.34 -0.15 -10.18
C ASP A 132 -2.29 0.55 -11.06
N GLN A 133 -2.64 0.92 -12.29
CA GLN A 133 -1.84 1.77 -13.19
C GLN A 133 -2.69 2.94 -13.69
N VAL A 134 -2.06 4.07 -13.99
CA VAL A 134 -2.73 5.17 -14.71
C VAL A 134 -2.12 5.30 -16.11
N ASP A 135 -2.82 4.80 -17.12
CA ASP A 135 -2.29 4.74 -18.48
C ASP A 135 -3.32 5.01 -19.60
N ILE A 136 -2.99 4.53 -20.81
CA ILE A 136 -3.82 4.71 -21.99
C ILE A 136 -5.20 4.05 -21.90
N PHE A 137 -5.33 2.98 -21.11
CA PHE A 137 -6.60 2.31 -20.89
C PHE A 137 -7.52 3.18 -20.06
N ASP A 138 -7.02 3.86 -19.03
CA ASP A 138 -7.82 4.81 -18.26
C ASP A 138 -8.21 6.04 -19.06
N LEU A 139 -7.28 6.57 -19.86
CA LEU A 139 -7.60 7.66 -20.78
C LEU A 139 -8.72 7.26 -21.74
N SER A 140 -8.72 6.02 -22.22
CA SER A 140 -9.78 5.52 -23.09
C SER A 140 -11.14 5.48 -22.38
N ILE A 141 -11.18 5.10 -21.10
CA ILE A 141 -12.40 5.10 -20.27
C ILE A 141 -12.90 6.52 -20.05
N LEU A 142 -12.02 7.46 -19.71
CA LEU A 142 -12.36 8.86 -19.52
C LEU A 142 -12.96 9.47 -20.78
N LEU A 143 -12.30 9.29 -21.93
CA LEU A 143 -12.76 9.82 -23.21
C LEU A 143 -14.07 9.18 -23.68
N SER A 144 -14.30 7.89 -23.35
CA SER A 144 -15.58 7.24 -23.66
C SER A 144 -16.77 7.81 -22.87
N SER A 145 -16.49 8.44 -21.72
CA SER A 145 -17.48 9.04 -20.82
C SER A 145 -17.52 10.56 -20.91
N TRP A 146 -16.90 11.17 -21.93
CA TRP A 146 -16.76 12.63 -22.02
C TRP A 146 -18.13 13.35 -22.04
N GLY A 147 -18.31 14.31 -21.13
CA GLY A 147 -19.56 15.05 -20.93
C GLY A 147 -20.68 14.25 -20.25
N ALA A 148 -20.41 13.02 -19.78
CA ALA A 148 -21.36 12.27 -18.96
C ALA A 148 -21.51 12.91 -17.57
N SER A 149 -22.64 12.61 -16.90
CA SER A 149 -22.87 13.07 -15.53
C SER A 149 -22.44 12.00 -14.54
N GLY A 150 -21.40 12.30 -13.76
CA GLY A 150 -20.85 11.40 -12.74
C GLY A 150 -20.20 10.14 -13.31
N GLY A 151 -20.08 9.13 -12.44
CA GLY A 151 -19.45 7.85 -12.75
C GLY A 151 -17.95 7.82 -12.47
N VAL A 152 -17.29 6.72 -12.82
CA VAL A 152 -15.87 6.51 -12.50
C VAL A 152 -14.94 7.54 -13.15
N ALA A 153 -15.35 8.10 -14.31
CA ALA A 153 -14.58 9.11 -15.03
C ALA A 153 -14.76 10.55 -14.50
N ASP A 154 -15.69 10.79 -13.57
CA ASP A 154 -15.85 12.06 -12.84
C ASP A 154 -14.92 12.03 -11.61
N ILE A 155 -13.65 12.28 -11.86
CA ILE A 155 -12.56 12.10 -10.89
C ILE A 155 -12.63 13.19 -9.81
N ASN A 156 -13.06 14.41 -10.17
CA ASN A 156 -13.19 15.52 -9.22
C ASN A 156 -14.55 15.54 -8.48
N ASN A 157 -15.50 14.69 -8.88
CA ASN A 157 -16.87 14.60 -8.35
C ASN A 157 -17.67 15.92 -8.49
N ASP A 158 -17.44 16.68 -9.56
CA ASP A 158 -18.19 17.91 -9.85
C ASP A 158 -19.51 17.66 -10.58
N GLY A 159 -19.76 16.41 -10.96
CA GLY A 159 -20.98 15.95 -11.62
C GLY A 159 -20.89 15.93 -13.14
N THR A 160 -19.76 16.32 -13.75
CA THR A 160 -19.55 16.32 -15.21
C THR A 160 -18.14 15.89 -15.61
N VAL A 161 -18.02 14.80 -16.38
CA VAL A 161 -16.73 14.37 -16.94
C VAL A 161 -16.21 15.38 -17.97
N ASN A 162 -15.13 16.09 -17.65
CA ASN A 162 -14.62 17.19 -18.47
C ASN A 162 -13.08 17.34 -18.42
N ILE A 163 -12.58 18.51 -18.86
CA ILE A 163 -11.15 18.82 -18.90
C ILE A 163 -10.47 18.80 -17.53
N PHE A 164 -11.22 19.06 -16.45
CA PHE A 164 -10.70 19.00 -15.09
C PHE A 164 -10.40 17.55 -14.67
N ASP A 165 -11.25 16.59 -15.03
CA ASP A 165 -10.96 15.17 -14.80
C ASP A 165 -9.77 14.69 -15.62
N LEU A 166 -9.69 15.07 -16.90
CA LEU A 166 -8.54 14.78 -17.73
C LEU A 166 -7.24 15.33 -17.14
N SER A 167 -7.28 16.54 -16.56
CA SER A 167 -6.12 17.14 -15.92
C SER A 167 -5.65 16.34 -14.69
N ILE A 168 -6.57 15.74 -13.93
CA ILE A 168 -6.25 14.88 -12.79
C ILE A 168 -5.65 13.56 -13.28
N LEU A 169 -6.26 12.91 -14.29
CA LEU A 169 -5.74 11.68 -14.86
C LEU A 169 -4.29 11.87 -15.37
N LEU A 170 -4.05 12.91 -16.17
CA LEU A 170 -2.72 13.20 -16.71
C LEU A 170 -1.70 13.58 -15.63
N SER A 171 -2.15 14.15 -14.50
CA SER A 171 -1.26 14.45 -13.38
C SER A 171 -0.76 13.21 -12.65
N ASN A 172 -1.44 12.06 -12.82
CA ASN A 172 -1.08 10.78 -12.23
C ASN A 172 -0.55 9.78 -13.28
N TRP A 173 -0.29 10.23 -14.52
CA TRP A 173 0.13 9.35 -15.61
C TRP A 173 1.39 8.53 -15.30
N GLY A 174 1.33 7.23 -15.55
CA GLY A 174 2.43 6.28 -15.34
C GLY A 174 2.75 6.02 -13.87
N THR A 175 1.82 6.33 -12.95
CA THR A 175 1.94 5.99 -11.52
C THR A 175 1.38 4.64 -11.19
#